data_AF-A0A1Y3A1B5-F1
#
_entry.id   AF-A0A1Y3A1B5-F1
#
_cell.length_a   1.000
_cell.length_b   1.000
_cell.length_c   1.000
_cell.angle_alpha   90.00
_cell.angle_beta   90.00
_cell.angle_gamma   90.00
#
_symmetry.space_group_name_H-M   'P 1'
#
loop_
_entity.id
_entity.type
_entity.pdbx_description
1 polymer ?
#
loop_
_entity_poly.entity_id
_entity_poly.type
_entity_poly.pdbx_seq_one_letter_code
_entity_poly.pdbx_strand_id
1 'polypeptide(L)'
;MFYVYQLPIPRLTEKDPQFKPIVERAAAVCCTTPEFDDLKTELQQNGYVVETRLIASLRAELDAIIAHLYGLTESEFAHILKTFPIVKEDIKAAAMAEFRKLN
;
A
#
# COMPACT_ATOMS: atom_id res chain seq x y z
N MET A 1 22.20 -15.91 18.57
CA MET A 1 20.82 -15.80 18.09
C MET A 1 20.41 -14.35 18.23
N PHE A 2 20.37 -13.59 17.13
CA PHE A 2 19.95 -12.18 17.16
C PHE A 2 18.41 -12.15 17.17
N TYR A 3 17.82 -11.95 18.35
CA TYR A 3 16.40 -11.69 18.49
C TYR A 3 16.15 -10.20 18.23
N VAL A 4 16.11 -9.81 16.96
CA VAL A 4 15.37 -8.61 16.60
C VAL A 4 13.92 -8.96 16.87
N TYR A 5 13.26 -8.27 17.81
CA TYR A 5 11.81 -8.38 17.99
C TYR A 5 11.16 -8.12 16.63
N GLN A 6 10.81 -9.19 15.92
CA GLN A 6 10.20 -9.10 14.60
C GLN A 6 8.87 -8.37 14.80
N LEU A 7 8.74 -7.20 14.18
CA LEU A 7 7.43 -6.58 13.98
C LEU A 7 6.51 -7.65 13.37
N PRO A 8 5.29 -7.85 13.88
CA PRO A 8 4.40 -8.88 13.36
C PRO A 8 4.10 -8.57 11.89
N ILE A 9 4.71 -9.32 10.97
CA ILE A 9 4.42 -9.21 9.54
C ILE A 9 3.06 -9.86 9.30
N PRO A 10 2.04 -9.11 8.85
CA PRO A 10 0.73 -9.68 8.55
C PRO A 10 0.86 -10.76 7.47
N ARG A 11 0.44 -11.99 7.79
CA ARG A 11 0.43 -13.11 6.83
C ARG A 11 -0.87 -13.11 6.05
N LEU A 12 -0.95 -12.22 5.07
CA LEU A 12 -2.09 -12.18 4.15
C LEU A 12 -2.10 -13.39 3.23
N THR A 13 -3.29 -13.90 2.97
CA THR A 13 -3.58 -14.98 2.03
C THR A 13 -4.63 -14.52 1.02
N GLU A 14 -4.82 -15.26 -0.07
CA GLU A 14 -5.85 -14.96 -1.07
C GLU A 14 -7.28 -14.89 -0.52
N LYS A 15 -7.51 -15.45 0.68
CA LYS A 15 -8.80 -15.40 1.37
C LYS A 15 -9.06 -14.05 2.03
N ASP A 16 -8.03 -13.23 2.22
CA ASP A 16 -8.17 -11.93 2.88
C ASP A 16 -8.71 -10.90 1.89
N PRO A 17 -9.80 -10.18 2.22
CA PRO A 17 -10.41 -9.18 1.33
C PRO A 17 -9.45 -8.07 0.90
N GLN A 18 -8.44 -7.80 1.73
CA GLN A 18 -7.42 -6.78 1.47
C GLN A 18 -6.27 -7.27 0.57
N PHE A 19 -6.10 -8.58 0.38
CA PHE A 19 -4.97 -9.12 -0.38
C PHE A 19 -5.01 -8.71 -1.85
N LYS A 20 -6.13 -8.99 -2.53
CA LYS A 20 -6.36 -8.61 -3.93
C LYS A 20 -6.17 -7.09 -4.18
N PRO A 21 -6.80 -6.18 -3.41
CA PRO A 21 -6.63 -4.75 -3.61
C PRO A 21 -5.21 -4.22 -3.35
N ILE A 22 -4.43 -4.88 -2.48
CA ILE A 22 -3.01 -4.55 -2.28
C ILE A 22 -2.19 -4.97 -3.51
N VAL A 23 -2.41 -6.19 -4.01
CA VAL A 23 -1.68 -6.73 -5.18
C VAL A 23 -1.93 -5.88 -6.42
N GLU A 24 -3.18 -5.53 -6.72
CA GLU A 24 -3.53 -4.73 -7.89
C GLU A 24 -2.90 -3.32 -7.86
N ARG A 25 -2.94 -2.66 -6.69
CA ARG A 25 -2.34 -1.33 -6.53
C ARG A 25 -0.81 -1.38 -6.53
N ALA A 26 -0.21 -2.37 -5.87
CA ALA A 26 1.24 -2.55 -5.87
C ALA A 26 1.75 -2.83 -7.28
N ALA A 27 1.05 -3.70 -8.02
CA ALA A 27 1.33 -3.95 -9.42
C ALA A 27 1.27 -2.66 -10.26
N ALA A 28 0.23 -1.84 -10.07
CA ALA A 28 0.10 -0.56 -10.77
C ALA A 28 1.23 0.44 -10.45
N VAL A 29 1.75 0.44 -9.22
CA VAL A 29 2.89 1.28 -8.83
C VAL A 29 4.22 0.75 -9.39
N CYS A 30 4.38 -0.58 -9.48
CA CYS A 30 5.62 -1.21 -9.97
C CYS A 30 5.72 -1.23 -11.50
N CYS A 31 4.62 -1.52 -12.20
CA CYS A 31 4.59 -1.71 -13.66
C CYS A 31 4.60 -0.40 -14.45
N THR A 32 5.55 0.49 -14.13
CA THR A 32 5.71 1.82 -14.75
C THR A 32 6.80 1.84 -15.81
N THR A 33 7.79 0.94 -15.71
CA THR A 33 8.86 0.78 -16.69
C THR A 33 8.65 -0.48 -17.53
N PRO A 34 9.16 -0.51 -18.78
CA PRO A 34 9.01 -1.66 -19.67
C PRO A 34 9.69 -2.93 -19.15
N GLU A 35 10.64 -2.80 -18.21
CA GLU A 35 11.28 -3.93 -17.53
C GLU A 35 10.29 -4.80 -16.74
N PHE A 36 9.12 -4.26 -16.39
CA PHE A 36 8.07 -4.97 -15.65
C PHE A 36 6.90 -5.43 -16.55
N ASP A 37 7.05 -5.39 -17.89
CA ASP A 37 5.99 -5.85 -18.81
C ASP A 37 5.71 -7.36 -18.70
N ASP A 38 6.74 -8.16 -18.41
CA ASP A 38 6.59 -9.60 -18.16
C ASP A 38 5.73 -9.84 -16.91
N LEU A 39 6.03 -9.13 -15.81
CA LEU A 39 5.27 -9.19 -14.56
C LEU A 39 3.82 -8.75 -14.76
N LYS A 40 3.60 -7.69 -15.54
CA LYS A 40 2.26 -7.21 -15.89
C LYS A 40 1.46 -8.28 -16.63
N THR A 41 2.09 -9.00 -17.55
CA THR A 41 1.46 -10.07 -18.32
C THR A 41 1.08 -11.25 -17.41
N GLU A 42 1.98 -11.67 -16.52
CA GLU A 42 1.69 -12.72 -15.53
C GLU A 42 0.55 -12.34 -14.58
N LEU A 43 0.51 -11.09 -14.11
CA LEU A 43 -0.57 -10.60 -13.24
C LEU A 43 -1.93 -10.60 -13.94
N GLN A 44 -1.96 -10.20 -15.22
CA GLN A 44 -3.18 -10.25 -16.03
C GLN A 44 -3.67 -11.68 -16.25
N GLN A 45 -2.76 -12.64 -16.45
CA GLN A 45 -3.11 -14.07 -16.57
C GLN A 45 -3.72 -14.63 -15.28
N ASN A 46 -3.26 -14.16 -14.12
CA ASN A 46 -3.79 -14.52 -12.82
C ASN A 46 -5.08 -13.75 -12.43
N GLY A 47 -5.62 -12.93 -13.35
CA GLY A 47 -6.87 -12.20 -13.16
C GLY A 47 -6.76 -10.92 -12.32
N TYR A 48 -5.56 -10.38 -12.13
CA TYR A 48 -5.33 -9.10 -11.47
C TYR A 48 -5.32 -7.95 -12.49
N VAL A 49 -6.02 -6.87 -12.17
CA VAL A 49 -6.10 -5.70 -13.05
C VAL A 49 -5.02 -4.70 -12.68
N VAL A 50 -4.11 -4.42 -13.62
CA VAL A 50 -3.11 -3.35 -13.49
C VAL A 50 -3.73 -2.06 -14.01
N GLU A 51 -4.32 -1.28 -13.12
CA GLU A 51 -4.91 0.01 -13.46
C GLU A 51 -3.85 1.10 -13.65
N THR A 52 -4.00 1.92 -14.68
CA THR A 52 -3.14 3.10 -14.88
C THR A 52 -3.80 4.31 -14.23
N ARG A 53 -3.42 4.61 -12.97
CA ARG A 53 -3.83 5.83 -12.25
C ARG A 53 -2.62 6.65 -11.84
N LEU A 54 -2.85 7.81 -11.26
CA LEU A 54 -1.80 8.60 -10.61
C LEU A 54 -1.13 7.78 -9.51
N ILE A 55 0.17 7.53 -9.65
CA ILE A 55 1.00 6.77 -8.71
C ILE A 55 0.87 7.33 -7.28
N ALA A 56 0.77 8.65 -7.15
CA ALA A 56 0.58 9.31 -5.86
C ALA A 56 -0.73 8.88 -5.16
N SER A 57 -1.82 8.73 -5.90
CA SER A 57 -3.11 8.26 -5.37
C SER A 57 -3.04 6.80 -4.95
N LEU A 58 -2.45 5.95 -5.81
CA LEU A 58 -2.30 4.52 -5.51
C LEU A 58 -1.45 4.27 -4.26
N ARG A 59 -0.38 5.06 -4.08
CA ARG A 59 0.44 5.02 -2.87
C ARG A 59 -0.34 5.45 -1.63
N ALA A 60 -1.10 6.54 -1.70
CA ALA A 60 -1.94 6.99 -0.59
C ALA A 60 -2.98 5.93 -0.18
N GLU A 61 -3.62 5.27 -1.15
CA GLU A 61 -4.55 4.17 -0.90
C GLU A 61 -3.85 2.96 -0.26
N LEU A 62 -2.64 2.61 -0.72
CA LEU A 62 -1.85 1.53 -0.14
C LEU A 62 -1.43 1.81 1.30
N ASP A 63 -0.93 3.02 1.57
CA ASP A 63 -0.50 3.43 2.91
C ASP A 63 -1.69 3.36 3.89
N ALA A 64 -2.88 3.76 3.45
CA ALA A 64 -4.11 3.68 4.22
C ALA A 64 -4.51 2.22 4.51
N ILE A 65 -4.52 1.34 3.51
CA ILE A 65 -4.84 -0.09 3.69
C ILE A 65 -3.85 -0.74 4.67
N ILE A 66 -2.56 -0.46 4.53
CA ILE A 66 -1.50 -1.02 5.37
C ILE A 66 -1.64 -0.52 6.80
N ALA A 67 -1.93 0.78 7.01
CA ALA A 67 -2.15 1.32 8.34
C ALA A 67 -3.31 0.62 9.07
N HIS A 68 -4.41 0.34 8.36
CA HIS A 68 -5.54 -0.44 8.89
C HIS A 68 -5.16 -1.89 9.16
N LEU A 69 -4.35 -2.50 8.30
CA LEU A 69 -3.86 -3.88 8.50
C LEU A 69 -3.01 -4.03 9.77
N TYR A 70 -2.24 -2.99 10.12
CA TYR A 70 -1.50 -2.93 11.38
C TYR A 70 -2.34 -2.49 12.58
N GLY A 71 -3.65 -2.21 12.39
CA GLY A 71 -4.56 -1.80 13.45
C GLY A 71 -4.24 -0.42 14.03
N LEU A 72 -3.62 0.45 13.24
CA LEU A 72 -3.27 1.80 13.68
C LEU A 72 -4.52 2.65 13.90
N THR A 73 -4.48 3.49 14.93
CA THR A 73 -5.45 4.58 15.10
C THR A 73 -5.07 5.79 14.25
N GLU A 74 -6.02 6.71 14.06
CA GLU A 74 -5.78 7.95 13.30
C GLU A 74 -4.61 8.77 13.89
N SER A 75 -4.50 8.85 15.21
CA SER A 75 -3.43 9.59 15.89
C SER A 75 -2.07 8.93 15.72
N GLU A 76 -2.00 7.60 15.75
CA GLU A 76 -0.77 6.83 15.50
C GLU A 76 -0.33 6.96 14.04
N PHE A 77 -1.26 6.85 13.09
CA PHE A 77 -0.95 7.04 11.68
C PHE A 77 -0.47 8.46 11.39
N ALA A 78 -1.13 9.48 11.97
CA ALA A 78 -0.70 10.87 11.87
C ALA A 78 0.71 11.09 12.47
N HIS A 79 1.04 10.40 13.57
CA HIS A 79 2.36 10.45 14.16
C HIS A 79 3.41 9.85 13.22
N ILE A 80 3.14 8.69 12.62
CA ILE A 80 4.04 8.03 11.66
C ILE A 80 4.26 8.92 10.43
N LEU A 81 3.22 9.52 9.84
CA LEU A 81 3.39 10.41 8.68
C LEU A 81 4.30 11.61 8.98
N LYS A 82 4.31 12.10 10.23
CA LYS A 82 5.19 13.20 10.65
C LYS A 82 6.66 12.80 10.77
N THR A 83 6.98 11.51 10.95
CA THR A 83 8.38 11.05 11.06
C THR A 83 9.11 11.02 9.71
N PHE A 84 8.40 11.26 8.60
CA PHE A 84 8.98 11.37 7.25
C PHE A 84 9.08 12.85 6.81
N PRO A 85 10.14 13.59 7.19
CA PRO A 85 10.26 15.02 6.89
C PRO A 85 10.46 15.33 5.40
N ILE A 86 10.96 14.36 4.62
CA ILE A 86 11.24 14.52 3.18
C ILE A 86 9.94 14.42 2.35
N VAL A 87 8.91 13.76 2.88
CA VAL A 87 7.65 13.58 2.17
C VAL A 87 6.86 14.90 2.22
N LYS A 88 6.36 15.33 1.05
CA LYS A 88 5.55 16.56 0.93
C LYS A 88 4.27 16.44 1.76
N GLU A 89 3.82 17.55 2.34
CA GLU A 89 2.60 17.59 3.16
C GLU A 89 1.35 17.16 2.39
N ASP A 90 1.22 17.50 1.10
CA ASP A 90 0.08 17.08 0.28
C ASP A 90 -0.04 15.55 0.17
N ILE A 91 1.09 14.83 0.17
CA ILE A 91 1.12 13.36 0.11
C ILE A 91 0.67 12.77 1.44
N LYS A 92 1.13 13.34 2.57
CA LYS A 92 0.70 12.93 3.91
C LYS A 92 -0.80 13.18 4.11
N ALA A 93 -1.29 14.33 3.64
CA ALA A 93 -2.70 14.68 3.68
C ALA A 93 -3.55 13.72 2.84
N ALA A 94 -3.07 13.35 1.64
CA ALA A 94 -3.76 12.36 0.80
C ALA A 94 -3.84 10.98 1.48
N ALA A 95 -2.75 10.48 2.05
CA ALA A 95 -2.74 9.21 2.77
C ALA A 95 -3.69 9.24 3.98
N MET A 96 -3.71 10.33 4.74
CA MET A 96 -4.64 10.52 5.86
C MET A 96 -6.11 10.57 5.40
N ALA A 97 -6.38 11.21 4.27
CA ALA A 97 -7.73 11.27 3.69
C ALA A 97 -8.23 9.88 3.28
N GLU A 98 -7.39 9.07 2.64
CA GLU A 98 -7.73 7.68 2.29
C GLU A 98 -7.89 6.80 3.54
N PHE A 99 -7.06 6.99 4.55
CA PHE A 99 -7.17 6.27 5.83
C PHE A 99 -8.54 6.50 6.48
N ARG A 100 -9.03 7.74 6.48
CA ARG A 100 -10.36 8.08 7.02
C ARG A 100 -11.52 7.51 6.21
N LYS A 101 -11.36 7.28 4.91
CA LYS A 101 -12.43 6.71 4.06
C LYS A 101 -12.66 5.22 4.29
N LEU A 102 -11.66 4.52 4.83
CA LEU A 102 -11.69 3.07 5.06
C LEU A 102 -12.26 2.69 6.46
N ASN A 103 -12.62 3.68 7.27
CA ASN A 103 -13.27 3.53 8.59
C ASN A 103 -14.80 3.59 8.51
#